data_AF-A0A8J4WKQ4-F1
#
_entry.id   AF-A0A8J4WKQ4-F1
#
_cell.length_a   1.000
_cell.length_b   1.000
_cell.length_c   1.000
_cell.angle_alpha   90.00
_cell.angle_beta   90.00
_cell.angle_gamma   90.00
#
_symmetry.space_group_name_H-M   'P 1'
#
loop_
_entity.id
_entity.type
_entity.pdbx_description
1 polymer ?
#
loop_
_entity_poly.entity_id
_entity_poly.type
_entity_poly.pdbx_seq_one_letter_code
_entity_poly.pdbx_strand_id
1 'polypeptide(L)' 'MKLPTKEHTGKWSSDKAYMDAMVKDHEKDLAEFQEEAKTGSDPEVKKFAEDTAKIVQEHLDLAKETQSKLQ' A
#
# COMPACT_ATOMS: atom_id res chain seq x y z
N MET A 1 11.67 14.68 -32.34
CA MET A 1 10.93 15.45 -31.31
C MET A 1 11.54 15.15 -29.96
N LYS A 2 12.09 16.14 -29.26
CA LYS A 2 12.59 15.98 -27.89
C LYS A 2 11.38 16.25 -26.98
N LEU A 3 10.87 15.20 -26.35
CA LEU A 3 9.74 15.33 -25.43
C LEU A 3 10.15 16.23 -24.24
N PRO A 4 9.28 17.11 -23.76
CA PRO A 4 9.59 17.97 -22.62
C PRO A 4 9.76 17.08 -21.38
N THR A 5 10.89 17.21 -20.71
CA THR A 5 11.13 16.66 -19.38
C THR A 5 10.23 17.39 -18.40
N LYS A 6 8.97 16.98 -18.28
CA LYS A 6 8.24 17.19 -17.05
C LYS A 6 8.99 16.38 -16.00
N GLU A 7 9.64 17.07 -15.08
CA GLU A 7 10.18 16.42 -13.91
C GLU A 7 9.06 15.61 -13.26
N HIS A 8 9.29 14.32 -13.03
CA HIS A 8 8.56 13.63 -11.98
C HIS A 8 9.04 14.31 -10.69
N THR A 9 8.30 15.32 -10.23
CA THR A 9 8.47 15.85 -8.88
C THR A 9 8.10 14.72 -7.93
N GLY A 10 9.08 13.86 -7.62
CA GLY A 10 8.91 12.82 -6.62
C GLY A 10 8.46 13.52 -5.35
N LYS A 11 7.24 13.22 -4.91
CA LYS A 11 6.61 13.87 -3.73
C LYS A 11 7.39 13.59 -2.43
N TRP A 12 8.38 12.70 -2.50
CA TRP A 12 9.12 12.14 -1.38
C TRP A 12 10.59 12.58 -1.44
N SER A 13 11.13 12.96 -0.29
CA SER A 13 12.51 13.49 -0.17
C SER A 13 13.60 12.42 -0.20
N SER A 14 13.24 11.13 -0.11
CA SER A 14 14.14 9.98 -0.14
C SER A 14 13.37 8.67 -0.33
N ASP A 15 14.08 7.59 -0.67
CA ASP A 15 13.53 6.23 -0.68
C ASP A 15 12.98 5.84 0.70
N LYS A 16 13.65 6.27 1.78
CA LYS A 16 13.17 6.04 3.14
C LYS A 16 11.83 6.74 3.38
N ALA A 17 11.70 8.00 2.98
CA ALA A 17 10.45 8.75 3.12
C ALA A 17 9.31 8.12 2.29
N TYR A 18 9.62 7.59 1.11
CA TYR A 18 8.67 6.83 0.31
C TYR A 18 8.23 5.54 1.02
N MET A 19 9.17 4.72 1.50
CA MET A 19 8.83 3.47 2.18
C MET A 19 8.12 3.67 3.51
N ASP A 20 8.45 4.72 4.27
CA ASP A 20 7.71 5.11 5.47
C ASP A 20 6.23 5.40 5.15
N ALA A 21 5.95 6.10 4.03
CA ALA A 21 4.59 6.35 3.57
C ALA A 21 3.90 5.07 3.07
N MET A 22 4.60 4.23 2.31
CA MET A 22 4.05 2.97 1.81
C MET A 22 3.65 2.02 2.94
N VAL A 23 4.49 1.87 3.97
CA VAL A 23 4.16 1.03 5.14
C VAL A 23 2.90 1.57 5.83
N LYS A 24 2.83 2.88 6.07
CA LYS A 24 1.67 3.51 6.71
C LYS A 24 0.38 3.32 5.92
N ASP A 25 0.44 3.51 4.60
CA ASP A 25 -0.74 3.39 3.75
C ASP A 25 -1.20 1.92 3.68
N HIS A 26 -0.28 0.96 3.56
CA HIS A 26 -0.64 -0.47 3.54
C HIS A 26 -1.19 -0.98 4.88
N GLU A 27 -0.72 -0.46 6.02
CA GLU A 27 -1.32 -0.76 7.33
C GLU A 27 -2.75 -0.27 7.43
N LYS A 28 -3.02 0.94 6.92
CA LYS A 28 -4.37 1.51 6.89
C LYS A 28 -5.28 0.73 5.97
N ASP A 29 -4.84 0.45 4.75
CA ASP A 29 -5.62 -0.29 3.75
C ASP A 29 -5.93 -1.70 4.25
N LEU A 30 -4.96 -2.39 4.88
CA LEU A 30 -5.18 -3.70 5.47
C LEU A 30 -6.30 -3.68 6.52
N ALA A 31 -6.30 -2.68 7.41
CA ALA A 31 -7.34 -2.53 8.41
C ALA A 31 -8.72 -2.28 7.78
N GLU A 32 -8.80 -1.43 6.76
CA GLU A 32 -10.04 -1.14 6.05
C GLU A 32 -10.59 -2.36 5.31
N PHE A 33 -9.73 -3.14 4.62
CA PHE A 33 -10.15 -4.39 3.98
C PHE A 33 -10.59 -5.45 4.99
N GLN A 34 -9.90 -5.58 6.12
CA GLN A 34 -10.30 -6.51 7.18
C GLN A 34 -11.63 -6.10 7.83
N GLU A 35 -11.89 -4.80 7.96
CA GLU A 35 -13.17 -4.29 8.44
C GLU A 35 -14.29 -4.64 7.46
N GLU A 36 -14.14 -4.31 6.17
CA GLU A 36 -15.15 -4.62 5.14
C GLU A 36 -15.42 -6.13 5.03
N ALA A 37 -14.36 -6.95 5.07
CA ALA A 37 -14.47 -8.41 5.10
C ALA A 37 -15.33 -8.90 6.27
N LYS A 38 -15.27 -8.23 7.42
CA LYS A 38 -15.99 -8.63 8.64
C LYS A 38 -17.41 -8.08 8.68
N THR A 39 -17.58 -6.79 8.40
CA THR A 39 -18.81 -6.03 8.68
C THR A 39 -19.63 -5.71 7.44
N GLY A 40 -19.07 -5.90 6.24
CA GLY A 40 -19.73 -5.66 4.96
C GLY A 40 -21.04 -6.44 4.82
N SER A 41 -21.95 -5.88 4.02
CA SER A 41 -23.30 -6.44 3.81
C SER A 41 -23.44 -7.21 2.51
N ASP A 42 -22.68 -6.85 1.48
CA ASP A 42 -22.69 -7.53 0.19
C ASP A 42 -21.71 -8.73 0.20
N PRO A 43 -22.18 -9.97 0.01
CA PRO A 43 -21.33 -11.16 0.08
C PRO A 43 -20.15 -11.17 -0.92
N GLU A 44 -20.34 -10.61 -2.12
CA GLU A 44 -19.27 -10.55 -3.13
C GLU A 44 -18.21 -9.52 -2.74
N VAL A 45 -18.64 -8.37 -2.20
CA VAL A 45 -17.72 -7.34 -1.71
C VAL A 45 -16.91 -7.85 -0.51
N LYS A 46 -17.54 -8.55 0.44
CA LYS A 46 -16.82 -9.17 1.57
C LYS A 46 -15.74 -10.13 1.09
N LYS A 47 -16.07 -11.00 0.14
CA LYS A 47 -15.12 -11.96 -0.42
C LYS A 47 -13.97 -11.27 -1.14
N PHE A 48 -14.25 -10.22 -1.90
CA PHE A 48 -13.22 -9.39 -2.50
C PHE A 48 -12.32 -8.75 -1.44
N ALA A 49 -12.89 -8.23 -0.36
CA ALA A 49 -12.14 -7.64 0.74
C ALA A 49 -11.25 -8.66 1.47
N GLU A 50 -11.76 -9.87 1.73
CA GLU A 50 -10.99 -10.97 2.32
C GLU A 50 -9.79 -11.38 1.45
N ASP A 51 -10.01 -11.55 0.14
CA ASP A 51 -8.98 -11.98 -0.79
C ASP A 51 -7.94 -10.85 -1.03
N THR A 52 -8.39 -9.59 -1.05
CA THR A 52 -7.50 -8.43 -1.19
C THR A 52 -6.70 -8.17 0.09
N ALA A 53 -7.28 -8.35 1.28
CA ALA A 53 -6.57 -8.21 2.55
C ALA A 53 -5.32 -9.10 2.62
N LYS A 54 -5.38 -10.32 2.06
CA LYS A 54 -4.22 -11.22 1.99
C LYS A 54 -3.09 -10.62 1.14
N ILE A 55 -3.42 -10.04 -0.01
CA ILE A 55 -2.44 -9.41 -0.91
C ILE A 55 -1.85 -8.16 -0.26
N VAL A 56 -2.68 -7.32 0.38
CA VAL A 56 -2.20 -6.11 1.08
C VAL A 56 -1.28 -6.49 2.24
N GLN A 57 -1.56 -7.58 2.97
CA GLN A 57 -0.67 -8.09 4.00
C GLN A 57 0.69 -8.51 3.42
N GLU A 58 0.71 -9.26 2.32
CA GLU A 58 1.97 -9.66 1.65
C GLU A 58 2.78 -8.44 1.19
N HIS A 59 2.12 -7.44 0.61
CA HIS A 59 2.77 -6.19 0.22
C HIS A 59 3.29 -5.40 1.43
N LEU A 60 2.53 -5.35 2.53
CA LEU A 60 2.95 -4.69 3.77
C LEU A 60 4.21 -5.33 4.35
N ASP A 61 4.27 -6.66 4.35
CA ASP A 61 5.43 -7.40 4.87
C ASP A 61 6.69 -7.10 4.03
N LEU A 62 6.56 -7.12 2.70
CA LEU A 62 7.63 -6.74 1.78
C LEU A 62 8.03 -5.25 1.93
N ALA A 63 7.07 -4.36 2.17
CA ALA A 63 7.33 -2.95 2.39
C ALA A 63 8.12 -2.73 3.68
N LYS A 64 7.75 -3.41 4.77
CA LYS A 64 8.47 -3.40 6.06
C LYS A 64 9.88 -3.96 5.91
N GLU A 65 10.03 -5.07 5.18
CA GLU A 65 11.34 -5.65 4.91
C GLU A 65 12.23 -4.66 4.13
N THR A 66 11.68 -4.05 3.09
CA THR A 66 12.42 -3.07 2.27
C THR A 66 12.79 -1.84 3.08
N GLN A 67 11.84 -1.29 3.86
CA GLN A 67 12.07 -0.16 4.76
C GLN A 67 13.23 -0.46 5.74
N SER A 68 13.31 -1.67 6.28
CA SER A 68 14.38 -2.06 7.22
C SER A 68 15.79 -2.04 6.60
N LYS A 69 15.89 -2.12 5.26
CA LYS A 69 17.15 -2.10 4.51
C LYS A 69 17.59 -0.68 4.13
N LEU A 70 16.71 0.31 4.30
CA LEU A 70 17.03 1.72 4.03
C LEU A 70 17.66 2.33 5.30
N GLN A 71 18.92 2.74 5.18
CA GLN A 71 19.69 3.37 6.26
C GLN A 71 19.18 4.78 6.59
#